data_AF-A0AAU4FZV1-F1
#
_entry.id   AF-A0AAU4FZV1-F1
#
_cell.length_a   1.000
_cell.length_b   1.000
_cell.length_c   1.000
_cell.angle_alpha   90.00
_cell.angle_beta   90.00
_cell.angle_gamma   90.00
#
_symmetry.space_group_name_H-M   'P 1'
#
loop_
_entity.id
_entity.type
_entity.pdbx_description
1 polymer ?
#
loop_
_entity_poly.entity_id
_entity_poly.type
_entity_poly.pdbx_seq_one_letter_code
_entity_poly.pdbx_strand_id
1 'polypeptide(L)'
;MTHAHAPRSESSTAVFHQLVRQLTDDGDNRARSAGRQARRTLAEMAPGFERQPVLLLTSPLIFRAPNDACPLCGFWTCRCGGSAAPQAASAVQRNSVMGVAR
;
A
#
# COMPACT_ATOMS: atom_id res chain seq x y z
N MET A 1 -47.74 26.00 2.69
CA MET A 1 -46.83 27.03 3.24
C MET A 1 -45.44 26.42 3.28
N THR A 2 -44.55 26.89 2.41
CA THR A 2 -43.21 26.33 2.18
C THR A 2 -42.28 26.67 3.35
N HIS A 3 -41.71 25.64 3.98
CA HIS A 3 -40.68 25.80 5.00
C HIS A 3 -39.42 26.42 4.37
N ALA A 4 -39.11 27.66 4.75
CA ALA A 4 -37.82 28.26 4.46
C ALA A 4 -36.76 27.55 5.30
N HIS A 5 -35.86 26.81 4.65
CA HIS A 5 -34.68 26.23 5.28
C HIS A 5 -33.69 27.37 5.55
N ALA A 6 -33.51 27.74 6.82
CA ALA A 6 -32.50 28.71 7.21
C ALA A 6 -31.11 28.21 6.75
N PRO A 7 -30.22 29.10 6.25
CA PRO A 7 -28.87 28.71 5.88
C PRO A 7 -28.17 28.15 7.13
N ARG A 8 -27.67 26.91 7.04
CA ARG A 8 -26.79 26.33 8.07
C ARG A 8 -25.64 27.30 8.30
N SER A 9 -25.52 27.83 9.50
CA SER A 9 -24.35 28.58 9.92
C SER A 9 -23.11 27.78 9.56
N GLU A 10 -22.08 28.43 8.99
CA GLU A 10 -20.76 27.82 8.86
C GLU A 10 -20.41 27.21 10.21
N SER A 11 -20.22 25.89 10.23
CA SER A 11 -20.05 25.19 11.48
C SER A 11 -18.81 25.76 12.16
N SER A 12 -18.89 26.05 13.46
CA SER A 12 -17.75 26.51 14.27
C SER A 12 -16.46 25.71 14.02
N THR A 13 -16.61 24.43 13.67
CA THR A 13 -15.53 23.55 13.21
C THR A 13 -14.82 24.02 11.93
N ALA A 14 -15.53 24.52 10.92
CA ALA A 14 -14.93 25.03 9.69
C ALA A 14 -14.06 26.26 9.96
N VAL A 15 -14.55 27.20 10.77
CA VAL A 15 -13.81 28.39 11.20
C VAL A 15 -12.58 27.98 12.03
N PHE A 16 -12.74 27.03 12.95
CA PHE A 16 -11.63 26.49 13.72
C PHE A 16 -10.56 25.84 12.84
N HIS A 17 -10.95 25.01 11.87
CA HIS A 17 -10.01 24.39 10.93
C HIS A 17 -9.28 25.42 10.07
N GLN A 18 -9.98 26.48 9.65
CA GLN A 18 -9.37 27.57 8.91
C GLN A 18 -8.31 28.30 9.75
N LEU A 19 -8.63 28.61 11.02
CA LEU A 19 -7.69 29.24 11.95
C LEU A 19 -6.45 28.37 12.18
N VAL A 20 -6.63 27.07 12.44
CA VAL A 20 -5.50 26.14 12.64
C VAL A 20 -4.62 26.07 11.40
N ARG A 21 -5.20 26.05 10.20
CA ARG A 21 -4.43 26.08 8.94
C ARG A 21 -3.59 27.35 8.84
N GLN A 22 -4.19 28.52 9.05
CA GLN A 22 -3.48 29.79 9.00
C GLN A 22 -2.31 29.85 10.00
N LEU A 23 -2.54 29.42 11.24
CA LEU A 23 -1.48 29.38 12.26
C LEU A 23 -0.34 28.42 11.90
N THR A 24 -0.67 27.29 11.28
CA THR A 24 0.32 26.30 10.82
C THR A 24 1.15 26.85 9.68
N ASP A 25 0.51 27.43 8.67
CA ASP A 25 1.18 28.02 7.50
C ASP A 25 2.11 29.16 7.90
N ASP A 26 1.65 30.05 8.80
CA ASP A 26 2.46 31.13 9.35
C ASP A 26 3.66 30.61 10.14
N GLY A 27 3.46 29.57 10.96
CA GLY A 27 4.52 28.90 11.69
C GLY A 27 5.59 28.32 10.75
N ASP A 28 5.15 27.61 9.72
CA ASP A 28 6.01 27.00 8.70
C ASP A 28 6.81 28.07 7.93
N ASN A 29 6.18 29.20 7.58
CA ASN A 29 6.83 30.31 6.90
C ASN A 29 7.92 30.97 7.76
N ARG A 30 7.65 31.16 9.06
CA ARG A 30 8.66 31.66 10.02
C ARG A 30 9.80 30.67 10.23
N ALA A 31 9.50 29.38 10.33
CA ALA A 31 10.52 28.35 10.47
C ALA A 31 11.43 28.31 9.23
N ARG A 32 10.85 28.41 8.02
CA ARG A 32 11.60 28.46 6.75
C ARG A 32 12.50 29.69 6.66
N SER A 33 11.98 30.88 6.93
CA SER A 33 12.78 32.12 6.87
C SER A 33 13.92 32.16 7.90
N ALA A 34 13.74 31.51 9.05
CA ALA A 34 14.79 31.36 10.06
C ALA A 34 15.76 30.19 9.79
N GLY A 35 15.62 29.46 8.68
CA GLY A 35 16.41 28.25 8.40
C GLY A 35 16.15 27.09 9.37
N ARG A 36 15.08 27.16 10.17
CA ARG A 36 14.67 26.18 11.18
C ARG A 36 13.57 25.25 10.69
N GLN A 37 13.36 25.17 9.38
CA GLN A 37 12.34 24.28 8.81
C GLN A 37 12.65 22.82 9.16
N ALA A 38 11.58 22.06 9.47
CA ALA A 38 11.71 20.63 9.66
C ALA A 38 12.15 19.96 8.35
N ARG A 39 13.06 19.00 8.48
CA ARG A 39 13.57 18.20 7.35
C ARG A 39 12.48 17.22 6.92
N ARG A 40 12.08 17.26 5.65
CA ARG A 40 10.95 16.47 5.10
C ARG A 40 11.40 15.29 4.27
N THR A 41 12.63 15.34 3.74
CA THR A 41 13.17 14.25 2.91
C THR A 41 14.23 13.45 3.67
N LEU A 42 14.37 12.18 3.31
CA LEU A 42 15.45 11.33 3.83
C LEU A 42 16.83 11.95 3.56
N ALA A 43 17.02 12.57 2.39
CA ALA A 43 18.25 13.24 2.02
C ALA A 43 18.58 14.42 2.95
N GLU A 44 17.56 15.19 3.37
CA GLU A 44 17.74 16.24 4.38
C GLU A 44 18.03 15.65 5.76
N MET A 45 17.28 14.62 6.18
CA MET A 45 17.41 14.00 7.49
C MET A 45 18.77 13.30 7.68
N ALA A 46 19.32 12.72 6.62
CA ALA A 46 20.59 12.02 6.59
C ALA A 46 21.44 12.48 5.39
N PRO A 47 22.17 13.61 5.52
CA PRO A 47 23.09 14.08 4.49
C PRO A 47 24.13 13.01 4.17
N GLY A 48 24.34 12.74 2.87
CA GLY A 48 25.25 11.67 2.43
C GLY A 48 24.65 10.26 2.46
N PHE A 49 23.35 10.12 2.72
CA PHE A 49 22.68 8.83 2.60
C PHE A 49 22.53 8.43 1.13
N GLU A 50 23.27 7.39 0.74
CA GLU A 50 23.10 6.69 -0.53
C GLU A 50 21.95 5.69 -0.43
N ARG A 51 20.94 5.82 -1.29
CA ARG A 51 19.82 4.86 -1.33
C ARG A 51 20.34 3.49 -1.79
N GLN A 52 19.97 2.43 -1.08
CA GLN A 52 20.19 1.09 -1.60
C GLN A 52 19.49 0.93 -2.95
N PRO A 53 20.15 0.35 -3.97
CA PRO A 53 19.53 0.08 -5.24
C PRO A 53 18.36 -0.90 -5.05
N VAL A 54 17.32 -0.74 -5.86
CA VAL A 54 16.21 -1.70 -5.87
C VAL A 54 16.76 -3.03 -6.38
N LEU A 55 16.79 -4.03 -5.50
CA LEU A 55 17.18 -5.37 -5.87
C LEU A 55 16.10 -5.96 -6.77
N LEU A 56 16.46 -6.27 -8.01
CA LEU A 56 15.59 -7.00 -8.91
C LEU A 56 15.61 -8.46 -8.52
N LEU A 57 14.44 -8.98 -8.16
CA LEU A 57 14.25 -10.41 -7.96
C LEU A 57 14.35 -11.10 -9.33
N THR A 58 15.50 -11.69 -9.62
CA THR A 58 15.80 -12.33 -10.93
C THR A 58 15.10 -13.67 -11.13
N SER A 59 14.59 -14.28 -10.06
CA SER A 59 13.83 -15.53 -10.12
C SER A 59 12.47 -15.35 -9.46
N PRO A 60 11.36 -15.75 -10.09
CA PRO A 60 10.06 -15.76 -9.45
C PRO A 60 10.14 -16.56 -8.15
N LEU A 61 9.77 -15.92 -7.04
CA LEU A 61 9.49 -16.65 -5.81
C LEU A 61 8.11 -17.28 -5.99
N ILE A 62 8.02 -18.60 -5.83
CA ILE A 62 6.72 -19.25 -5.67
C ILE A 62 6.22 -18.86 -4.27
N PHE A 63 5.47 -17.76 -4.20
CA PHE A 63 4.71 -17.43 -3.01
C PHE A 63 3.65 -18.51 -2.83
N ARG A 64 3.56 -19.06 -1.62
CA ARG A 64 2.47 -19.97 -1.31
C ARG A 64 1.14 -19.22 -1.40
N ALA A 65 0.09 -19.90 -1.84
CA ALA A 65 -1.21 -19.28 -2.08
C ALA A 65 -1.76 -18.62 -0.80
N PRO A 66 -2.60 -17.58 -0.89
CA PRO A 66 -3.14 -16.88 0.29
C PRO A 66 -3.95 -17.74 1.27
N ASN A 67 -4.27 -18.99 0.92
CA ASN A 67 -4.99 -19.97 1.74
C ASN A 67 -4.17 -21.26 1.92
N ASP A 68 -2.84 -21.17 1.89
CA ASP A 68 -1.92 -22.31 2.05
C ASP A 68 -1.70 -22.73 3.51
N ALA A 69 -2.52 -22.24 4.43
CA ALA A 69 -2.58 -22.73 5.81
C ALA A 69 -2.60 -24.26 5.78
N CYS A 70 -1.74 -24.89 6.59
CA CYS A 70 -1.60 -26.33 6.58
C CYS A 70 -2.97 -26.99 6.78
N PRO A 71 -3.44 -27.89 5.88
CA PRO A 71 -4.78 -28.45 5.99
C PRO A 71 -4.94 -29.36 7.22
N LEU A 72 -3.83 -29.77 7.84
CA LEU A 72 -3.83 -30.59 9.05
C LEU A 72 -3.93 -29.76 10.33
N CYS A 73 -3.28 -28.60 10.37
CA CYS A 73 -3.08 -27.84 11.62
C CYS A 73 -3.54 -26.38 11.54
N GLY A 74 -3.93 -25.88 10.36
CA GLY A 74 -4.35 -24.50 10.11
C GLY A 74 -3.25 -23.44 10.24
N PHE A 75 -2.02 -23.84 10.58
CA PHE A 75 -0.91 -22.93 10.84
C PHE A 75 -0.06 -22.69 9.59
N TRP A 76 0.32 -21.44 9.36
CA TRP A 76 1.04 -20.98 8.17
C TRP A 76 2.51 -21.44 8.16
N THR A 77 3.10 -21.65 9.35
CA THR A 77 4.44 -22.22 9.53
C THR A 77 4.39 -23.59 10.21
N CYS A 78 3.47 -24.44 9.77
CA CYS A 78 3.28 -25.75 10.37
C CYS A 78 4.53 -26.64 10.25
N ARG A 79 4.79 -27.44 11.30
CA ARG A 79 5.91 -28.39 11.37
C ARG A 79 5.49 -29.85 11.16
N CYS A 80 4.25 -30.09 10.74
CA CYS A 80 3.65 -31.42 10.54
C CYS A 80 4.28 -32.27 9.40
N GLY A 81 5.54 -32.04 9.05
CA GLY A 81 6.24 -32.73 7.97
C GLY A 81 6.01 -32.05 6.63
N GLY A 82 6.88 -31.10 6.27
CA GLY A 82 6.80 -30.38 5.01
C GLY A 82 6.92 -31.32 3.81
N SER A 83 5.81 -31.57 3.12
CA SER A 83 5.71 -31.90 1.68
C SER A 83 4.25 -32.25 1.33
N ALA A 84 3.34 -31.29 1.43
CA ALA A 84 2.11 -31.40 0.65
C ALA A 84 2.48 -31.07 -0.81
N ALA A 85 2.64 -32.10 -1.63
CA ALA A 85 2.79 -31.97 -3.08
C ALA A 85 1.65 -31.12 -3.66
N PRO A 86 1.86 -30.38 -4.76
CA PRO A 86 0.78 -29.62 -5.37
C PRO A 86 -0.31 -30.61 -5.82
N GLN A 87 -1.55 -30.29 -5.50
CA GLN A 87 -2.71 -30.96 -6.08
C GLN A 87 -2.57 -30.78 -7.59
N ALA A 88 -2.34 -31.87 -8.33
CA ALA A 88 -2.30 -31.83 -9.78
C ALA A 88 -3.64 -31.25 -10.25
N ALA A 89 -3.63 -30.01 -10.74
CA ALA A 89 -4.76 -29.46 -11.45
C ALA A 89 -5.05 -30.42 -12.61
N SER A 90 -6.24 -31.01 -12.61
CA SER A 90 -6.69 -31.87 -13.71
C SER A 90 -6.58 -31.08 -15.00
N ALA A 91 -5.56 -31.40 -15.80
CA ALA A 91 -5.45 -30.91 -17.16
C ALA A 91 -6.63 -31.50 -17.92
N VAL A 92 -7.64 -30.66 -18.20
CA VAL A 92 -8.64 -30.95 -19.22
C VAL A 92 -7.89 -31.20 -20.52
N GLN A 93 -7.79 -32.47 -20.90
CA GLN A 93 -7.21 -32.89 -22.16
C GLN A 93 -8.24 -32.65 -23.26
N ARG A 94 -8.23 -31.45 -23.84
CA ARG A 94 -8.83 -31.22 -25.16
C ARG A 94 -7.78 -31.56 -26.20
N ASN A 95 -7.83 -32.80 -26.70
CA ASN A 95 -7.05 -33.23 -27.85
C ASN A 95 -7.32 -32.28 -29.02
N SER A 96 -6.28 -31.57 -29.45
CA SER A 96 -6.23 -30.89 -30.74
C SER A 96 -5.52 -31.83 -31.71
N VAL A 97 -6.23 -32.29 -32.73
CA VAL A 97 -5.56 -32.90 -33.89
C VAL A 97 -5.31 -31.80 -34.91
N MET A 98 -4.03 -31.63 -35.25
CA MET A 98 -3.48 -30.88 -36.40
C MET A 98 -4.29 -31.17 -37.67
N GLY A 99 -4.46 -30.28 -38.65
CA GLY A 99 -3.56 -29.24 -39.17
C GLY A 99 -3.34 -29.51 -40.67
N VAL A 100 -2.75 -28.50 -41.36
CA VAL A 100 -2.14 -28.52 -42.70
C VAL A 100 -3.01 -28.01 -43.87
N ALA A 101 -2.73 -26.74 -44.21
CA ALA A 101 -2.37 -26.19 -45.52
C ALA A 101 -2.75 -26.95 -46.81
N ARG A 102 -3.57 -26.30 -47.64
CA ARG A 102 -3.13 -25.65 -48.90
C ARG A 102 -4.20 -24.70 -49.42
#